data_AF-A0A563VZY4-F1
#
_entry.id   AF-A0A563VZY4-F1
#
_cell.length_a   1.000
_cell.length_b   1.000
_cell.length_c   1.000
_cell.angle_alpha   90.00
_cell.angle_beta   90.00
_cell.angle_gamma   90.00
#
_symmetry.space_group_name_H-M   'P 1'
#
loop_
_entity.id
_entity.type
_entity.pdbx_description
1 polymer ?
#
loop_
_entity_poly.entity_id
_entity_poly.type
_entity_poly.pdbx_seq_one_letter_code
_entity_poly.pdbx_strand_id
1 'polypeptide(L)' 'MLNSSQFRDWCLKLQFRESTREQIQQIRSSPPSRRVQSRRGNVSGRYPSQKMGVTIQFESHLSGRLLSSFYRVRHANI' A
#
# COMPACT_ATOMS: atom_id res chain seq x y z
N MET A 1 -1.87 0.87 9.66
CA MET A 1 -0.49 1.33 9.34
C MET A 1 0.23 1.51 10.67
N LEU A 2 1.55 1.34 10.78
CA LEU A 2 2.24 1.65 12.05
C LEU A 2 1.95 3.10 12.41
N ASN A 3 1.52 3.38 13.64
CA ASN A 3 1.41 4.74 14.13
C ASN A 3 2.80 5.33 14.42
N SER A 4 2.87 6.60 14.84
CA SER A 4 4.14 7.31 15.02
C SER A 4 5.05 6.66 16.07
N SER A 5 4.50 6.14 17.18
CA SER A 5 5.30 5.47 18.22
C SER A 5 5.80 4.11 17.74
N GLN A 6 4.93 3.31 17.12
CA GLN A 6 5.30 2.00 16.55
C GLN A 6 6.35 2.14 15.45
N PHE A 7 6.28 3.19 14.63
CA PHE A 7 7.27 3.47 13.60
C PHE A 7 8.62 3.85 14.22
N ARG A 8 8.62 4.72 15.24
CA ARG A 8 9.83 5.08 15.98
C ARG A 8 10.50 3.85 16.58
N ASP A 9 9.75 3.01 17.27
CA ASP A 9 10.26 1.83 17.95
C ASP A 9 10.82 0.80 16.94
N TRP A 10 10.17 0.66 15.79
CA TRP A 10 10.66 -0.17 14.69
C TRP A 10 11.98 0.35 14.10
N CYS A 11 12.09 1.66 13.87
CA CYS A 11 13.32 2.29 13.41
C CYS A 11 14.48 2.17 14.42
N LEU A 12 14.18 2.20 15.72
CA LEU A 12 15.15 1.97 16.79
C LEU A 12 15.62 0.51 16.81
N LYS A 13 14.70 -0.46 16.73
CA LYS A 13 15.01 -1.90 16.69
C LYS A 13 15.91 -2.27 15.51
N LEU A 14 15.71 -1.65 14.35
CA LEU A 14 16.51 -1.88 13.14
C LEU A 14 17.77 -1.02 13.06
N GLN A 15 18.03 -0.18 14.07
CA GLN A 15 19.19 0.71 14.14
C GLN A 15 19.35 1.58 12.88
N PHE A 16 18.24 2.02 12.28
CA PHE A 16 18.31 2.90 11.10
C PHE A 16 18.94 4.24 11.45
N ARG A 17 19.80 4.72 10.54
CA ARG A 17 20.35 6.07 10.56
C ARG A 17 19.24 7.09 10.36
N GLU A 18 19.46 8.31 10.83
CA GLU A 18 18.48 9.40 10.75
C GLU A 18 18.02 9.66 9.31
N SER A 19 18.95 9.75 8.36
CA SER A 19 18.63 9.93 6.93
C SER A 19 17.71 8.83 6.37
N THR A 20 17.90 7.58 6.80
CA THR A 20 17.02 6.46 6.41
C THR A 20 15.63 6.61 7.02
N ARG A 21 15.54 7.05 8.29
CA ARG A 21 14.25 7.28 8.96
C ARG A 21 13.47 8.40 8.28
N GLU A 22 14.13 9.49 7.92
CA GLU A 22 13.54 10.60 7.19
C GLU A 22 13.03 10.15 5.82
N GLN A 23 13.83 9.42 5.05
CA GLN A 23 13.41 8.87 3.76
C GLN A 23 12.19 7.96 3.89
N ILE A 24 12.16 7.07 4.87
CA ILE A 24 11.01 6.18 5.10
C ILE A 24 9.79 7.01 5.52
N GLN A 25 9.96 8.04 6.35
CA GLN A 25 8.87 8.93 6.75
C GLN A 25 8.29 9.67 5.53
N GLN A 26 9.14 10.19 4.64
CA GLN A 26 8.71 10.83 3.40
C GLN A 26 7.93 9.86 2.50
N ILE A 27 8.40 8.62 2.35
CA ILE A 27 7.68 7.59 1.58
C ILE A 27 6.31 7.29 2.20
N ARG A 28 6.23 7.21 3.52
CA ARG A 28 4.99 6.92 4.25
C ARG A 28 3.94 8.03 4.13
N SER A 29 4.36 9.28 3.97
CA SER A 29 3.46 10.43 3.78
C SER A 29 3.20 10.78 2.31
N SER A 30 3.97 10.22 1.38
CA SER A 30 3.84 10.54 -0.04
C SER A 30 2.56 9.92 -0.65
N PRO A 31 1.90 10.62 -1.60
CA PRO A 31 0.78 10.04 -2.32
C PRO A 31 1.24 8.83 -3.16
N PRO A 32 0.31 7.91 -3.52
CA PRO A 32 0.61 6.83 -4.44
C PRO A 32 1.14 7.39 -5.77
N SER A 33 2.38 7.06 -6.12
CA SER A 33 3.10 7.73 -7.21
C SER A 33 2.78 7.19 -8.62
N ARG A 34 2.15 6.02 -8.73
CA ARG A 34 1.98 5.34 -10.04
C ARG A 34 0.60 5.55 -10.65
N ARG A 35 0.57 6.13 -11.86
CA ARG A 35 -0.50 5.91 -12.84
C ARG A 35 -0.24 4.58 -13.56
N VAL A 36 -1.13 3.62 -13.41
CA VAL A 36 -1.00 2.32 -14.06
C VAL A 36 -1.37 2.45 -15.54
N GLN A 37 -0.51 1.95 -16.43
CA GLN A 37 -0.72 1.98 -17.88
C GLN A 37 -1.30 0.63 -18.28
N SER A 38 -2.62 0.58 -18.49
CA SER A 38 -3.36 -0.65 -18.77
C SER A 38 -2.83 -1.31 -20.05
N ARG A 39 -1.92 -2.29 -19.90
CA ARG A 39 -1.43 -3.10 -21.02
C ARG A 39 -2.46 -4.17 -21.38
N ARG A 40 -2.51 -4.56 -22.66
CA ARG A 40 -3.43 -5.60 -23.17
C ARG A 40 -3.20 -6.91 -22.39
N GLY A 41 -4.27 -7.45 -21.80
CA GLY A 41 -4.21 -8.66 -20.96
C GLY A 41 -4.23 -8.40 -19.45
N ASN A 42 -4.08 -7.15 -19.01
CA ASN A 42 -4.15 -6.79 -17.60
C ASN A 42 -5.60 -6.48 -17.20
N VAL A 43 -6.01 -6.99 -16.04
CA VAL A 43 -7.22 -6.54 -15.34
C VAL A 43 -6.82 -5.33 -14.50
N SER A 44 -7.34 -4.16 -14.83
CA SER A 44 -7.17 -2.95 -14.02
C SER A 44 -8.39 -2.72 -13.13
N GLY A 45 -8.18 -2.07 -11.99
CA GLY A 45 -9.26 -1.77 -11.06
C GLY A 45 -8.91 -0.63 -10.11
N ARG A 46 -9.92 -0.16 -9.37
CA ARG A 46 -9.78 0.85 -8.33
C ARG A 46 -10.11 0.23 -6.97
N TYR A 47 -9.32 0.55 -5.96
CA TYR A 47 -9.50 0.07 -4.60
C TYR A 47 -9.47 1.25 -3.61
N PRO A 48 -10.59 1.56 -2.92
CA PRO A 48 -10.57 2.50 -1.79
C PRO A 48 -9.75 1.92 -0.64
N SER A 49 -8.53 2.43 -0.45
CA SER A 49 -7.62 2.00 0.58
C SER A 49 -7.95 2.70 1.89
N GLN A 50 -8.54 1.97 2.85
CA GLN A 50 -8.75 2.50 4.21
C GLN A 50 -7.42 2.84 4.89
N LYS A 51 -6.36 2.04 4.65
CA LYS A 51 -5.02 2.27 5.23
C LYS A 51 -4.43 3.63 4.83
N MET A 52 -4.69 4.08 3.60
CA MET A 52 -4.09 5.32 3.05
C MET A 52 -5.10 6.45 2.86
N GLY A 53 -6.38 6.22 3.12
CA GLY A 53 -7.45 7.21 2.94
C GLY A 53 -7.72 7.62 1.49
N VAL A 54 -7.18 6.89 0.50
CA VAL A 54 -7.28 7.23 -0.93
C VAL A 54 -7.68 6.04 -1.79
N THR A 55 -8.31 6.31 -2.94
CA THR A 55 -8.56 5.28 -3.94
C THR A 55 -7.33 5.07 -4.80
N ILE A 56 -6.81 3.85 -4.81
CA ILE A 56 -5.63 3.47 -5.60
C ILE A 56 -6.04 2.68 -6.84
N GLN A 57 -5.31 2.89 -7.94
CA GLN A 57 -5.42 2.05 -9.12
C GLN A 57 -4.48 0.84 -8.98
N PHE A 58 -4.93 -0.34 -9.42
CA PHE A 58 -4.13 -1.55 -9.48
C PHE A 58 -4.26 -2.22 -10.84
N GLU A 59 -3.27 -3.04 -11.19
CA GLU A 59 -3.30 -3.96 -12.33
C GLU A 59 -2.93 -5.36 -11.85
N SER A 60 -3.62 -6.37 -12.37
CA SER A 60 -3.35 -7.78 -12.12
C SER A 60 -3.38 -8.56 -13.43
N HIS A 61 -2.51 -9.56 -13.56
CA HIS A 61 -2.44 -10.44 -14.72
C HIS A 61 -3.38 -11.66 -14.60
N LEU A 62 -4.10 -11.83 -13.47
CA LEU A 62 -4.90 -13.03 -13.22
C LEU A 62 -6.39 -12.80 -13.54
N SER A 63 -6.87 -13.51 -14.56
CA SER A 63 -8.27 -13.59 -14.97
C SER A 63 -9.19 -13.96 -13.80
N GLY A 64 -10.10 -13.06 -13.42
CA GLY A 64 -11.33 -13.31 -12.65
C GLY A 64 -11.22 -13.69 -11.16
N ARG A 65 -10.21 -14.45 -10.71
CA ARG A 65 -10.22 -15.06 -9.37
C ARG A 65 -9.69 -14.16 -8.25
N LEU A 66 -8.74 -13.26 -8.54
CA LEU A 66 -8.11 -12.41 -7.52
C LEU A 66 -8.94 -11.19 -7.12
N LEU A 67 -9.87 -10.73 -7.96
CA LEU A 67 -10.80 -9.65 -7.57
C LEU A 67 -11.57 -10.06 -6.31
N SER A 68 -12.02 -11.33 -6.23
CA SER A 68 -12.70 -11.86 -5.04
C SER A 68 -11.81 -11.90 -3.79
N SER A 69 -10.52 -12.20 -3.92
CA SER A 69 -9.59 -12.24 -2.78
C SER A 69 -9.29 -10.84 -2.23
N PHE A 70 -9.17 -9.81 -3.07
CA PHE A 70 -9.04 -8.42 -2.59
C PHE A 70 -10.30 -7.95 -1.84
N TYR A 71 -11.49 -8.38 -2.29
CA TYR A 71 -12.73 -8.16 -1.54
C TYR A 71 -12.78 -8.96 -0.23
N ARG A 72 -12.25 -10.19 -0.18
CA ARG A 72 -12.23 -11.02 1.03
C ARG A 72 -11.36 -10.43 2.15
N VAL A 73 -10.22 -9.81 1.81
CA VAL A 73 -9.35 -9.14 2.80
C VAL A 73 -10.06 -7.94 3.46
N ARG A 74 -11.07 -7.32 2.81
CA ARG A 74 -11.89 -6.26 3.44
C ARG A 74 -12.77 -6.75 4.61
N HIS A 75 -13.13 -8.03 4.65
CA HIS A 75 -14.05 -8.57 5.65
C HIS A 75 -13.36 -9.49 6.68
N ALA A 76 -12.05 -9.68 6.57
CA ALA A 76 -11.29 -10.60 7.43
C ALA A 76 -10.49 -9.92 8.54
N ASN A 77 -10.57 -8.60 8.71
CA ASN A 77 -9.98 -7.90 9.85
C ASN A 77 -11.02 -6.96 10.45
N ILE A 78 -11.69 -7.47 11.49
CA ILE A 78 -12.30 -6.72 12.59
C ILE A 78 -11.17 -6.11 13.42
#